data_AF-A0A7D4ZZ49-F1
#
_entry.id   AF-A0A7D4ZZ49-F1
#
_cell.length_a   1.000
_cell.length_b   1.000
_cell.length_c   1.000
_cell.angle_alpha   90.00
_cell.angle_beta   90.00
_cell.angle_gamma   90.00
#
_symmetry.space_group_name_H-M   'P 1'
#
loop_
_entity.id
_entity.type
_entity.pdbx_description
1 polymer ?
#
loop_
_entity_poly.entity_id
_entity_poly.type
_entity_poly.pdbx_seq_one_letter_code
_entity_poly.pdbx_strand_id
1 'polypeptide(L)'
;SEEITIFTEPKPNSELSCKPLCLMFVDESNHETLTGVLGPIVAERNAMKESRLILSLGGMPRSFRFHFRGTGYDEKMVREMEGLEASGSTYICTLCDSSRAEAAQNMVLHSVTRSHEENLERYEIWRTNPFSESADELRDRVK
;
A
#
# COMPACT_ATOMS: atom_id res chain seq x y z
N SER A 1 10.08 -2.49 -28.87
CA SER A 1 8.85 -3.24 -29.23
C SER A 1 7.73 -2.69 -28.38
N GLU A 2 6.56 -2.48 -28.97
CA GLU A 2 5.37 -2.06 -28.25
C GLU A 2 4.82 -3.24 -27.42
N GLU A 3 4.28 -2.97 -26.23
CA GLU A 3 3.63 -3.99 -25.41
C GLU A 3 2.26 -4.32 -25.99
N ILE A 4 1.99 -5.61 -26.22
CA ILE A 4 0.71 -6.08 -26.75
C ILE A 4 -0.07 -6.77 -25.63
N THR A 5 -1.24 -6.24 -25.31
CA THR A 5 -2.15 -6.84 -24.33
C THR A 5 -2.83 -8.07 -24.93
N ILE A 6 -2.56 -9.25 -24.34
CA ILE A 6 -3.14 -10.53 -24.79
C ILE A 6 -4.42 -10.91 -24.05
N PHE A 7 -4.64 -10.37 -22.85
CA PHE A 7 -5.79 -10.66 -22.00
C PHE A 7 -6.07 -9.49 -21.06
N THR A 8 -7.36 -9.19 -20.90
CA THR A 8 -7.88 -8.24 -19.91
C THR A 8 -9.11 -8.85 -19.28
N GLU A 9 -9.22 -8.79 -17.95
CA GLU A 9 -10.40 -9.29 -17.22
C GLU A 9 -11.64 -8.45 -17.57
N PRO A 10 -12.71 -9.02 -18.16
CA PRO A 10 -13.89 -8.28 -18.57
C PRO A 10 -14.74 -7.79 -17.38
N LYS A 11 -14.69 -8.45 -16.22
CA LYS A 11 -15.45 -8.09 -15.02
C LYS A 11 -14.54 -8.04 -13.79
N PRO A 12 -13.71 -6.98 -13.63
CA PRO A 12 -12.68 -6.92 -12.60
C PRO A 12 -13.22 -6.89 -11.16
N ASN A 13 -14.49 -6.51 -10.97
CA ASN A 13 -15.14 -6.43 -9.66
C ASN A 13 -16.15 -7.56 -9.41
N SER A 14 -16.14 -8.64 -10.21
CA SER A 14 -17.00 -9.80 -9.96
C SER A 14 -16.37 -10.73 -8.92
N GLU A 15 -17.21 -11.32 -8.09
CA GLU A 15 -16.88 -12.43 -7.20
C GLU A 15 -16.25 -13.62 -7.93
N LEU A 16 -16.54 -13.81 -9.22
CA LEU A 16 -15.98 -14.89 -10.04
C LEU A 16 -14.51 -14.67 -10.42
N SER A 17 -14.06 -13.41 -10.46
CA SER A 17 -12.67 -13.05 -10.78
C SER A 17 -11.81 -12.81 -9.54
N CYS A 18 -12.43 -12.63 -8.36
CA CYS A 18 -11.75 -12.48 -7.08
C CYS A 18 -11.38 -13.85 -6.46
N LYS A 19 -10.13 -14.27 -6.64
CA LYS A 19 -9.63 -15.56 -6.11
C LYS A 19 -9.15 -15.40 -4.66
N PRO A 20 -9.73 -16.11 -3.68
CA PRO A 20 -9.27 -16.02 -2.29
C PRO A 20 -7.86 -16.60 -2.15
N LEU A 21 -6.99 -15.89 -1.44
CA LEU A 21 -5.60 -16.32 -1.18
C LEU A 21 -5.39 -16.79 0.27
N CYS A 22 -5.97 -16.07 1.23
CA CYS A 22 -5.83 -16.34 2.66
C CYS A 22 -7.18 -16.13 3.35
N LEU A 23 -7.57 -17.07 4.23
CA LEU A 23 -8.75 -16.98 5.07
C LEU A 23 -8.30 -17.13 6.52
N MET A 24 -8.73 -16.23 7.39
CA MET A 24 -8.29 -16.13 8.77
C MET A 24 -9.43 -15.64 9.67
N PHE A 25 -9.48 -16.14 10.91
CA PHE A 25 -10.42 -15.68 11.94
C PHE A 25 -9.68 -14.71 12.87
N VAL A 26 -9.51 -13.48 12.41
CA VAL A 26 -8.78 -12.43 13.13
C VAL A 26 -9.59 -11.13 13.12
N ASP A 27 -9.40 -10.30 14.14
CA ASP A 27 -9.85 -8.92 14.11
C ASP A 27 -8.85 -8.10 13.28
N GLU A 28 -9.34 -7.36 12.30
CA GLU A 28 -8.52 -6.48 11.45
C GLU A 28 -7.77 -5.43 12.28
N SER A 29 -8.34 -4.99 13.40
CA SER A 29 -7.69 -4.03 14.30
C SER A 29 -6.58 -4.64 15.17
N ASN A 30 -6.47 -5.97 15.24
CA ASN A 30 -5.39 -6.64 15.97
C ASN A 30 -4.13 -6.70 15.09
N HIS A 31 -3.35 -5.62 15.13
CA HIS A 31 -2.15 -5.45 14.31
C HIS A 31 -1.12 -6.59 14.48
N GLU A 32 -0.92 -7.08 15.70
CA GLU A 32 0.05 -8.17 15.98
C GLU A 32 -0.34 -9.47 15.26
N THR A 33 -1.61 -9.84 15.35
CA THR A 33 -2.09 -11.09 14.73
C THR A 33 -2.15 -10.95 13.22
N LEU A 34 -2.63 -9.80 12.72
CA LEU A 34 -2.75 -9.53 11.30
C LEU A 34 -1.37 -9.53 10.60
N THR A 35 -0.38 -8.85 11.17
CA THR A 35 0.99 -8.83 10.63
C THR A 35 1.66 -10.19 10.72
N GLY A 36 1.42 -10.94 11.81
CA GLY A 36 1.90 -12.32 11.96
C GLY A 36 1.39 -13.26 10.87
N VAL A 37 0.11 -13.15 10.50
CA VAL A 37 -0.51 -14.00 9.46
C VAL A 37 -0.13 -13.54 8.05
N LEU A 38 -0.13 -12.23 7.78
CA LEU A 38 0.12 -11.69 6.43
C LEU A 38 1.61 -11.54 6.08
N GLY A 39 2.50 -11.56 7.06
CA GLY A 39 3.95 -11.42 6.87
C GLY A 39 4.55 -12.36 5.82
N PRO A 40 4.28 -13.68 5.87
CA PRO A 40 4.75 -14.62 4.85
C PRO A 40 4.27 -14.28 3.43
N ILE A 41 3.01 -13.87 3.27
CA ILE A 41 2.43 -13.50 1.96
C ILE A 41 3.12 -12.26 1.39
N VAL A 42 3.41 -11.28 2.25
CA VAL A 42 4.17 -10.08 1.87
C VAL A 42 5.59 -10.44 1.42
N ALA A 43 6.26 -11.35 2.12
CA ALA A 43 7.60 -11.82 1.78
C ALA A 43 7.63 -12.53 0.41
N GLU A 44 6.69 -13.45 0.16
CA GLU A 44 6.57 -14.14 -1.12
C GLU A 44 6.30 -13.17 -2.27
N ARG A 45 5.33 -12.24 -2.09
CA ARG A 45 5.04 -11.18 -3.06
C ARG A 45 6.29 -10.37 -3.40
N ASN A 46 7.07 -9.98 -2.40
CA ASN A 46 8.28 -9.18 -2.61
C ASN A 46 9.36 -9.99 -3.36
N ALA A 47 9.55 -11.27 -3.04
CA ALA A 47 10.43 -12.16 -3.79
C ALA A 47 9.98 -12.36 -5.26
N MET A 48 8.67 -12.36 -5.51
CA MET A 48 8.12 -12.49 -6.87
C MET A 48 8.33 -11.26 -7.75
N LYS A 49 8.43 -10.05 -7.18
CA LYS A 49 8.67 -8.81 -7.95
C LYS A 49 10.00 -8.84 -8.71
N GLU A 50 11.02 -9.45 -8.10
CA GLU A 50 12.39 -9.52 -8.65
C GLU A 50 12.68 -10.82 -9.42
N SER A 51 11.67 -11.66 -9.65
CA SER A 51 11.85 -12.97 -10.29
C SER A 51 11.08 -13.09 -11.61
N ARG A 52 11.33 -14.22 -12.29
CA ARG A 52 10.60 -14.64 -13.49
C ARG A 52 10.07 -16.04 -13.27
N LEU A 53 8.77 -16.24 -13.48
CA LEU A 53 8.18 -17.58 -13.45
C LEU A 53 8.31 -18.21 -14.84
N ILE A 54 8.90 -19.40 -14.90
CA ILE A 54 8.94 -20.22 -16.12
C ILE A 54 7.87 -21.30 -16.01
N LEU A 55 6.90 -21.28 -16.93
CA LEU A 55 5.79 -22.24 -16.94
C LEU A 55 5.62 -22.81 -18.35
N SER A 56 5.46 -24.14 -18.45
CA SER A 56 5.15 -24.80 -19.73
C SER A 56 3.68 -24.63 -20.07
N LEU A 57 3.38 -23.96 -21.18
CA LEU A 57 2.03 -23.74 -21.70
C LEU A 57 1.98 -24.19 -23.16
N GLY A 58 1.09 -25.15 -23.47
CA GLY A 58 1.01 -25.76 -24.80
C GLY A 58 2.30 -26.48 -25.20
N GLY A 59 3.03 -27.05 -24.24
CA GLY A 59 4.30 -27.76 -24.46
C GLY A 59 5.53 -26.85 -24.63
N MET A 60 5.38 -25.52 -24.54
CA MET A 60 6.48 -24.57 -24.66
C MET A 60 6.72 -23.82 -23.34
N PRO A 61 7.99 -23.67 -22.89
CA PRO A 61 8.31 -22.85 -21.73
C PRO A 61 8.04 -21.37 -22.04
N ARG A 62 7.30 -20.70 -21.15
CA ARG A 62 6.97 -19.27 -21.19
C ARG A 62 7.49 -18.60 -19.93
N SER A 63 8.01 -17.38 -20.07
CA SER A 63 8.52 -16.56 -18.96
C SER A 63 7.51 -15.48 -18.61
N PHE A 64 7.17 -15.36 -17.33
CA PHE A 64 6.24 -14.36 -16.80
C PHE A 64 6.92 -13.48 -15.76
N ARG A 65 6.55 -12.20 -15.75
CA ARG A 65 6.84 -11.24 -14.68
C ARG A 65 5.51 -10.78 -14.09
N PHE A 66 5.49 -10.53 -12.78
CA PHE A 66 4.30 -10.09 -12.07
C PHE A 66 4.41 -8.64 -11.63
N HIS A 67 3.34 -7.87 -11.84
CA HIS A 67 3.17 -6.53 -11.28
C HIS A 67 1.99 -6.56 -10.31
N PHE A 68 2.27 -6.41 -9.02
CA PHE A 68 1.25 -6.41 -7.98
C PHE A 68 0.78 -4.99 -7.70
N ARG A 69 -0.53 -4.75 -7.74
CA ARG A 69 -1.17 -3.47 -7.41
C ARG A 69 -2.19 -3.69 -6.29
N GLY A 70 -1.91 -3.21 -5.09
CA GLY A 70 -2.79 -3.32 -3.93
C GLY A 70 -3.79 -2.18 -3.89
N THR A 71 -4.89 -2.28 -4.64
CA THR A 71 -5.91 -1.21 -4.76
C THR A 71 -7.26 -1.57 -4.11
N GLY A 72 -7.37 -2.75 -3.51
CA GLY A 72 -8.62 -3.28 -2.95
C GLY A 72 -8.82 -3.02 -1.46
N TYR A 73 -8.22 -1.95 -0.92
CA TYR A 73 -8.30 -1.59 0.50
C TYR A 73 -9.22 -0.38 0.68
N ASP A 74 -10.00 -0.38 1.76
CA ASP A 74 -10.67 0.84 2.20
C ASP A 74 -9.69 1.81 2.88
N GLU A 75 -10.11 3.05 3.14
CA GLU A 75 -9.22 4.06 3.70
C GLU A 75 -8.67 3.68 5.09
N LYS A 76 -9.49 3.01 5.92
CA LYS A 76 -9.09 2.61 7.27
C LYS A 76 -7.92 1.63 7.19
N MET A 77 -8.06 0.58 6.37
CA MET A 77 -7.02 -0.42 6.18
C MET A 77 -5.77 0.17 5.53
N VAL A 78 -5.91 1.11 4.57
CA VAL A 78 -4.75 1.82 4.00
C VAL A 78 -3.99 2.57 5.09
N ARG A 79 -4.69 3.31 5.95
CA ARG A 79 -4.04 4.07 7.03
C ARG A 79 -3.31 3.15 8.00
N GLU A 80 -3.95 2.07 8.41
CA GLU A 80 -3.36 1.08 9.32
C GLU A 80 -2.13 0.39 8.71
N MET A 81 -2.19 0.01 7.43
CA MET A 81 -1.11 -0.71 6.74
C MET A 81 0.06 0.18 6.31
N GLU A 82 -0.18 1.46 6.01
CA GLU A 82 0.84 2.43 5.60
C GLU A 82 1.38 3.27 6.79
N GLY A 83 0.98 2.95 8.02
CA GLY A 83 1.48 3.63 9.23
C GLY A 83 1.01 5.08 9.37
N LEU A 84 -0.16 5.40 8.81
CA LEU A 84 -0.75 6.73 8.88
C LEU A 84 -1.69 6.84 10.08
N GLU A 85 -1.87 8.06 10.57
CA GLU A 85 -2.88 8.32 11.59
C GLU A 85 -4.30 7.96 11.11
N ALA A 86 -5.17 7.59 12.04
CA ALA A 86 -6.57 7.26 11.76
C ALA A 86 -7.34 8.42 11.09
N SER A 87 -8.50 8.13 10.50
CA SER A 87 -9.30 9.08 9.70
C SER A 87 -9.72 10.37 10.42
N GLY A 88 -9.64 10.42 11.75
CA GLY A 88 -9.88 11.64 12.53
C GLY A 88 -8.75 12.69 12.47
N SER A 89 -7.58 12.32 11.92
CA SER A 89 -6.37 13.14 11.84
C SER A 89 -6.57 14.50 11.16
N THR A 90 -5.70 15.45 11.51
CA THR A 90 -5.53 16.70 10.76
C THR A 90 -5.00 16.44 9.34
N TYR A 91 -4.22 15.38 9.10
CA TYR A 91 -3.76 14.97 7.77
C TYR A 91 -4.77 14.02 7.12
N ILE A 92 -5.60 14.58 6.25
CA ILE A 92 -6.82 13.91 5.77
C ILE A 92 -6.60 13.03 4.54
N CYS A 93 -5.49 13.19 3.83
CA CYS A 93 -5.24 12.48 2.58
C CYS A 93 -4.24 11.34 2.80
N THR A 94 -4.50 10.18 2.17
CA THR A 94 -3.54 9.07 2.11
C THR A 94 -2.54 9.22 0.95
N LEU A 95 -2.75 10.21 0.07
CA LEU A 95 -1.96 10.43 -1.16
C LEU A 95 -1.13 11.72 -1.13
N CYS A 96 -1.47 12.69 -0.27
CA CYS A 96 -0.75 13.95 -0.13
C CYS A 96 -0.65 14.39 1.34
N ASP A 97 0.12 15.43 1.61
CA ASP A 97 0.42 15.90 2.97
C ASP A 97 -0.47 17.06 3.46
N SER A 98 -1.48 17.42 2.68
CA SER A 98 -2.37 18.53 2.99
C SER A 98 -3.18 18.27 4.27
N SER A 99 -3.18 19.24 5.16
CA SER A 99 -4.06 19.25 6.33
C SER A 99 -5.52 19.51 5.94
N ARG A 100 -6.44 19.22 6.86
CA ARG A 100 -7.86 19.54 6.72
C ARG A 100 -8.11 21.02 6.43
N ALA A 101 -7.36 21.91 7.09
CA ALA A 101 -7.51 23.35 6.93
C ALA A 101 -7.00 23.82 5.55
N GLU A 102 -5.85 23.32 5.10
CA GLU A 102 -5.30 23.65 3.79
C GLU A 102 -6.18 23.12 2.65
N ALA A 103 -6.68 21.88 2.77
CA ALA A 103 -7.58 21.29 1.78
C ALA A 103 -8.93 22.00 1.71
N ALA A 104 -9.38 22.63 2.80
CA ALA A 104 -10.59 23.46 2.79
C ALA A 104 -10.38 24.80 2.06
N GLN A 105 -9.18 25.37 2.10
CA GLN A 105 -8.85 26.61 1.40
C GLN A 105 -8.53 26.37 -0.08
N ASN A 106 -7.80 25.31 -0.38
CA ASN A 106 -7.47 24.88 -1.73
C ASN A 106 -8.05 23.48 -1.96
N MET A 107 -9.17 23.37 -2.67
CA MET A 107 -9.89 22.10 -2.80
C MET A 107 -9.42 21.21 -3.95
N VAL A 108 -8.68 21.74 -4.92
CA VAL A 108 -8.45 21.04 -6.21
C VAL A 108 -7.00 21.02 -6.67
N LEU A 109 -6.14 21.89 -6.14
CA LEU A 109 -4.73 21.96 -6.56
C LEU A 109 -3.85 21.24 -5.55
N HIS A 110 -3.86 19.90 -5.64
CA HIS A 110 -2.98 19.00 -4.90
C HIS A 110 -2.28 18.04 -5.87
N SER A 111 -1.18 17.46 -5.43
CA SER A 111 -0.47 16.41 -6.17
C SER A 111 -0.24 15.20 -5.27
N VAL A 112 -0.07 14.02 -5.87
CA VAL A 112 0.28 12.81 -5.12
C VAL A 112 1.74 12.91 -4.72
N THR A 113 2.00 12.96 -3.41
CA THR A 113 3.35 13.04 -2.85
C THR A 113 3.71 11.78 -2.07
N ARG A 114 2.77 11.20 -1.32
CA ARG A 114 3.03 10.04 -0.49
C ARG A 114 3.32 8.79 -1.30
N SER A 115 4.26 7.99 -0.79
CA SER A 115 4.59 6.67 -1.31
C SER A 115 4.98 5.72 -0.17
N HIS A 116 4.93 4.41 -0.43
CA HIS A 116 5.31 3.40 0.56
C HIS A 116 6.76 3.57 1.04
N GLU A 117 7.69 3.89 0.14
CA GLU A 117 9.10 4.11 0.48
C GLU A 117 9.28 5.35 1.36
N GLU A 118 8.62 6.45 1.00
CA GLU A 118 8.67 7.68 1.79
C GLU A 118 8.06 7.50 3.19
N ASN A 119 6.97 6.73 3.31
CA ASN A 119 6.37 6.44 4.61
C ASN A 119 7.34 5.68 5.54
N LEU A 120 8.12 4.73 5.00
CA LEU A 120 9.14 4.02 5.76
C LEU A 120 10.25 4.97 6.24
N GLU A 121 10.70 5.89 5.38
CA GLU A 121 11.70 6.90 5.75
C GLU A 121 11.16 7.86 6.83
N ARG A 122 9.91 8.33 6.69
CA ARG A 122 9.23 9.17 7.67
C ARG A 122 9.08 8.48 9.02
N TYR A 123 8.76 7.19 9.03
CA TYR A 123 8.72 6.40 10.25
C TYR A 123 10.08 6.34 10.95
N GLU A 124 11.18 6.18 10.20
CA GLU A 124 12.52 6.19 10.78
C GLU A 124 12.89 7.56 11.38
N ILE A 125 12.47 8.66 10.75
CA ILE A 125 12.63 10.02 11.31
C ILE A 125 11.84 10.16 12.61
N TRP A 126 10.57 9.72 12.62
CA TRP A 126 9.73 9.74 13.82
C TRP A 126 10.36 8.93 14.97
N ARG A 127 10.83 7.71 14.67
CA ARG A 127 11.40 6.79 15.65
C ARG A 127 12.72 7.28 16.25
N THR A 128 13.58 7.91 15.42
CA THR A 128 14.92 8.32 15.84
C THR A 128 14.99 9.75 16.37
N ASN A 129 14.01 10.61 16.03
CA ASN A 129 13.99 12.05 16.33
C ASN A 129 15.38 12.70 16.17
N PRO A 130 15.95 12.70 14.95
CA PRO A 130 17.32 13.13 14.72
C PRO A 130 17.53 14.63 14.98
N PHE A 131 16.44 15.40 15.06
CA PHE A 131 16.45 16.85 15.27
C PHE A 131 16.13 17.25 16.72
N SER A 132 15.85 16.28 17.62
CA SER A 132 15.47 16.55 19.01
C SER A 132 14.27 17.50 19.14
N GLU A 133 13.31 17.36 18.23
CA GLU A 133 12.10 18.17 18.18
C GLU A 133 11.10 17.75 19.25
N SER A 134 10.19 18.66 19.61
CA SER A 134 9.01 18.31 20.39
C SER A 134 8.08 17.39 19.59
N ALA A 135 7.13 16.74 20.27
CA ALA A 135 6.20 15.82 19.62
C ALA A 135 5.38 16.48 18.49
N ASP A 136 4.91 17.71 18.69
CA ASP A 136 4.11 18.43 17.70
C ASP A 136 4.93 18.86 16.48
N GLU A 137 6.17 19.34 16.71
CA GLU A 137 7.10 19.70 15.64
C GLU A 137 7.52 18.48 14.81
N LEU A 138 7.84 17.37 15.49
CA LEU A 138 8.22 16.12 14.82
C LEU A 138 7.03 15.54 14.03
N ARG A 139 5.82 15.60 14.59
CA ARG A 139 4.59 15.18 13.90
C ARG A 139 4.37 16.00 12.64
N ASP A 140 4.53 17.33 12.71
CA ASP A 140 4.42 18.15 11.50
C ASP A 140 5.53 17.89 10.48
N ARG A 141 6.73 17.50 10.92
CA ARG A 141 7.81 17.11 10.00
C ARG A 141 7.46 15.84 9.21
N VAL A 142 6.93 14.82 9.88
CA VAL A 142 6.67 13.50 9.25
C VAL A 142 5.28 13.37 8.61
N LYS A 143 4.37 14.31 8.91
CA LYS A 143 3.00 14.41 8.38
C LYS A 143 2.12 13.20 8.75
#